data_AF-A0A1F3SXE4-F1
#
_entry.id   AF-A0A1F3SXE4-F1
#
_cell.length_a   1.000
_cell.length_b   1.000
_cell.length_c   1.000
_cell.angle_alpha   90.00
_cell.angle_beta   90.00
_cell.angle_gamma   90.00
#
_symmetry.space_group_name_H-M   'P 1'
#
loop_
_entity.id
_entity.type
_entity.pdbx_description
1 polymer ?
#
loop_
_entity_poly.entity_id
_entity_poly.type
_entity_poly.pdbx_seq_one_letter_code
_entity_poly.pdbx_strand_id
1 'polypeptide(L)'
;MNSLILMSALCWSALFSVASAAAENCFECHAEVLEKAGRHEAAVFGCDSCHAGHEGNSGRPANLLAPVNDLCFQCHDASLIMTECHPGPGKKDCSHPIFGHPVSGPKDPLYPQKEFSCASCHNPHSAQMENLFRYDYSEGSAYQGNFCAVCHWDYAFPGDRPTPPWAIQKKLFKIR
;
A
#
# COMPACT_ATOMS: atom_id res chain seq x y z
N MET A 1 40.66 57.24 23.78
CA MET A 1 39.47 57.20 24.65
C MET A 1 38.41 58.07 24.01
N ASN A 2 37.35 57.48 23.44
CA ASN A 2 35.98 58.02 23.42
C ASN A 2 35.05 57.08 22.63
N SER A 3 34.31 56.32 23.42
CA SER A 3 32.91 55.91 23.31
C SER A 3 32.28 55.78 21.93
N LEU A 4 32.20 54.53 21.46
CA LEU A 4 31.15 54.06 20.56
C LEU A 4 29.99 53.52 21.42
N ILE A 5 28.86 54.20 21.44
CA ILE A 5 27.57 53.63 21.87
C ILE A 5 26.59 53.90 20.72
N LEU A 6 26.36 52.87 19.90
CA LEU A 6 25.29 52.84 18.91
C LEU A 6 24.12 52.07 19.51
N MET A 7 23.06 52.80 19.83
CA MET A 7 21.73 52.26 20.06
C MET A 7 21.12 51.84 18.73
N SER A 8 20.63 50.60 18.64
CA SER A 8 19.43 50.27 17.83
C SER A 8 18.92 48.89 18.20
N ALA A 9 18.23 48.81 19.34
CA ALA A 9 17.33 47.71 19.65
C ALA A 9 15.99 47.99 18.95
N LEU A 10 15.80 47.48 17.74
CA LEU A 10 14.50 47.39 17.10
C LEU A 10 14.39 46.06 16.36
N CYS A 11 13.85 45.09 17.10
CA CYS A 11 12.83 44.15 16.66
C CYS A 11 12.59 44.09 15.13
N TRP A 12 13.11 43.06 14.46
CA TRP A 12 12.51 42.49 13.25
C TRP A 12 12.62 40.97 13.32
N SER A 13 11.81 40.39 14.20
CA SER A 13 11.35 39.01 14.07
C SER A 13 10.41 38.94 12.86
N ALA A 14 10.97 38.92 11.66
CA ALA A 14 10.23 38.62 10.45
C ALA A 14 9.99 37.11 10.38
N LEU A 15 8.87 36.70 10.98
CA LEU A 15 7.89 35.78 10.40
C LEU A 15 8.47 34.64 9.54
N PHE A 16 9.04 33.62 10.20
CA PHE A 16 8.83 32.26 9.70
C PHE A 16 7.36 31.90 9.98
N SER A 17 6.47 32.36 9.10
CA SER A 17 5.17 31.73 8.97
C SER A 17 5.42 30.41 8.26
N VAL A 18 5.76 29.39 9.05
CA VAL A 18 5.50 28.02 8.63
C VAL A 18 3.99 27.99 8.50
N ALA A 19 3.49 28.10 7.26
CA ALA A 19 2.14 27.70 6.96
C ALA A 19 2.08 26.22 7.32
N SER A 20 1.70 25.93 8.57
CA SER A 20 1.13 24.65 8.93
C SER A 20 -0.18 24.61 8.15
N ALA A 21 -0.11 24.18 6.89
CA ALA A 21 -1.21 23.41 6.33
C ALA A 21 -1.53 22.40 7.43
N ALA A 22 -2.72 22.51 8.02
CA ALA A 22 -3.18 21.53 8.97
C ALA A 22 -3.11 20.20 8.23
N ALA A 23 -2.05 19.43 8.47
CA ALA A 23 -1.98 18.07 8.00
C ALA A 23 -3.16 17.41 8.71
N GLU A 24 -4.23 17.14 7.97
CA GLU A 24 -5.36 16.38 8.50
C GLU A 24 -4.78 15.14 9.16
N ASN A 25 -5.06 14.94 10.44
CA ASN A 25 -4.65 13.74 11.13
C ASN A 25 -5.51 12.59 10.60
N CYS A 26 -5.07 12.00 9.50
CA CYS A 26 -5.80 10.98 8.75
C CYS A 26 -6.25 9.82 9.66
N PHE A 27 -5.47 9.51 10.69
CA PHE A 27 -5.71 8.41 11.62
C PHE A 27 -6.85 8.64 12.62
N GLU A 28 -7.37 9.86 12.76
CA GLU A 28 -8.57 10.08 13.60
C GLU A 28 -9.79 9.35 13.01
N CYS A 29 -9.85 9.21 11.69
CA CYS A 29 -10.93 8.52 10.99
C CYS A 29 -10.49 7.23 10.28
N HIS A 30 -9.21 7.10 9.91
CA HIS A 30 -8.65 5.95 9.20
C HIS A 30 -7.65 5.15 10.05
N ALA A 31 -7.92 5.01 11.35
CA ALA A 31 -7.01 4.33 12.28
C ALA A 31 -6.63 2.90 11.83
N GLU A 32 -7.56 2.21 11.15
CA GLU A 32 -7.42 0.81 10.78
C GLU A 32 -6.39 0.54 9.68
N VAL A 33 -6.00 1.55 8.91
CA VAL A 33 -5.16 1.35 7.71
C VAL A 33 -3.73 0.91 8.08
N LEU A 34 -3.28 1.21 9.30
CA LEU A 34 -1.97 0.83 9.85
C LEU A 34 -2.06 -0.09 11.09
N GLU A 35 -3.19 -0.76 11.31
CA GLU A 35 -3.35 -1.65 12.48
C GLU A 35 -2.53 -2.93 12.39
N LYS A 36 -2.18 -3.39 11.19
CA LYS A 36 -1.43 -4.64 11.01
C LYS A 36 0.05 -4.46 11.29
N ALA A 37 0.68 -5.53 11.76
CA ALA A 37 2.07 -5.52 12.24
C ALA A 37 3.08 -5.07 11.17
N GLY A 38 2.97 -5.59 9.94
CA GLY A 38 3.79 -5.17 8.82
C GLY A 38 3.30 -3.85 8.25
N ARG A 39 3.68 -2.73 8.86
CA ARG A 39 3.37 -1.38 8.36
C ARG A 39 4.31 -1.02 7.22
N HIS A 40 3.75 -0.52 6.12
CA HIS A 40 4.54 0.03 5.04
C HIS A 40 5.08 1.38 5.47
N GLU A 41 6.41 1.52 5.50
CA GLU A 41 7.06 2.74 5.99
C GLU A 41 6.56 3.99 5.26
N ALA A 42 6.38 3.93 3.93
CA ALA A 42 5.84 5.05 3.16
C ALA A 42 4.47 5.52 3.67
N ALA A 43 3.59 4.60 4.07
CA ALA A 43 2.28 4.93 4.62
C ALA A 43 2.34 5.48 6.05
N VAL A 44 3.41 5.16 6.80
CA VAL A 44 3.68 5.74 8.12
C VAL A 44 4.19 7.18 7.99
N PHE A 45 5.00 7.46 6.96
CA PHE A 45 5.63 8.78 6.77
C PHE A 45 4.68 9.85 6.22
N GLY A 46 3.66 9.48 5.44
CA GLY A 46 2.67 10.45 4.95
C GLY A 46 1.67 9.88 3.96
N CYS A 47 0.39 10.22 4.15
CA CYS A 47 -0.71 9.76 3.28
C CYS A 47 -0.75 10.52 1.95
N ASP A 48 -0.31 11.78 1.97
CA ASP A 48 -0.34 12.75 0.88
C ASP A 48 0.68 12.47 -0.23
N SER A 49 1.65 11.59 0.03
CA SER A 49 2.56 11.07 -1.00
C SER A 49 1.84 10.28 -2.11
N CYS A 50 0.69 9.68 -1.78
CA CYS A 50 -0.06 8.80 -2.66
C CYS A 50 -1.50 9.24 -2.87
N HIS A 51 -2.12 9.87 -1.86
CA HIS A 51 -3.52 10.29 -1.87
C HIS A 51 -3.63 11.81 -1.89
N ALA A 52 -4.52 12.34 -2.72
CA ALA A 52 -5.05 13.66 -2.45
C ALA A 52 -5.96 13.56 -1.21
N GLY A 53 -5.78 14.48 -0.25
CA GLY A 53 -6.67 14.61 0.92
C GLY A 53 -8.12 14.89 0.52
N HIS A 54 -9.03 15.00 1.49
CA HIS A 54 -10.47 15.13 1.22
C HIS A 54 -10.83 16.35 0.35
N GLU A 55 -10.07 17.44 0.46
CA GLU A 55 -10.29 18.66 -0.32
C GLU A 55 -9.74 18.58 -1.77
N GLY A 56 -8.89 17.59 -2.05
CA GLY A 56 -8.37 17.35 -3.38
C GLY A 56 -9.29 16.46 -4.22
N ASN A 57 -9.18 16.55 -5.55
CA ASN A 57 -9.83 15.61 -6.45
C ASN A 57 -8.87 15.21 -7.57
N SER A 58 -8.31 14.00 -7.46
CA SER A 58 -7.41 13.45 -8.46
C SER A 58 -8.15 12.79 -9.64
N GLY A 59 -9.48 12.65 -9.56
CA GLY A 59 -10.30 11.92 -10.52
C GLY A 59 -10.06 10.40 -10.51
N ARG A 60 -9.28 9.86 -9.56
CA ARG A 60 -8.92 8.44 -9.47
C ARG A 60 -9.54 7.78 -8.23
N PRO A 61 -9.77 6.45 -8.25
CA PRO A 61 -10.24 5.72 -7.08
C PRO A 61 -9.37 5.99 -5.84
N ALA A 62 -10.01 6.09 -4.68
CA ALA A 62 -9.36 6.45 -3.40
C ALA A 62 -8.56 7.77 -3.45
N ASN A 63 -8.89 8.67 -4.39
CA ASN A 63 -8.22 9.95 -4.59
C ASN A 63 -6.71 9.84 -4.83
N LEU A 64 -6.24 8.73 -5.42
CA LEU A 64 -4.82 8.52 -5.70
C LEU A 64 -4.26 9.58 -6.64
N LEU A 65 -3.05 10.08 -6.38
CA LEU A 65 -2.42 11.13 -7.18
C LEU A 65 -2.02 10.66 -8.60
N ALA A 66 -1.75 9.35 -8.75
CA ALA A 66 -1.40 8.71 -10.00
C ALA A 66 -1.97 7.27 -10.06
N PRO A 67 -1.90 6.57 -11.21
CA PRO A 67 -2.18 5.13 -11.26
C PRO A 67 -1.37 4.34 -10.22
N VAL A 68 -1.94 3.23 -9.74
CA VAL A 68 -1.38 2.45 -8.61
C VAL A 68 0.09 2.07 -8.83
N ASN A 69 0.41 1.48 -9.97
CA ASN A 69 1.77 1.04 -10.25
C ASN A 69 2.74 2.22 -10.39
N ASP A 70 2.29 3.33 -11.00
CA ASP A 70 3.10 4.53 -11.16
C ASP A 70 3.48 5.13 -9.79
N LEU A 71 2.58 5.08 -8.80
CA LEU A 71 2.90 5.45 -7.41
C LEU A 71 3.97 4.54 -6.81
N CYS A 72 3.87 3.23 -7.01
CA CYS A 72 4.86 2.27 -6.50
C CYS A 72 6.25 2.55 -7.10
N PHE A 73 6.31 2.80 -8.41
CA PHE A 73 7.57 3.00 -9.14
C PHE A 73 8.19 4.39 -8.95
N GLN A 74 7.57 5.29 -8.19
CA GLN A 74 8.24 6.52 -7.75
C GLN A 74 9.40 6.23 -6.79
N CYS A 75 9.33 5.11 -6.05
CA CYS A 75 10.34 4.73 -5.07
C CYS A 75 10.90 3.31 -5.31
N HIS A 76 10.06 2.37 -5.74
CA HIS A 76 10.51 1.00 -5.98
C HIS A 76 11.09 0.85 -7.38
N ASP A 77 12.36 0.44 -7.46
CA ASP A 77 12.96 0.07 -8.74
C ASP A 77 12.45 -1.30 -9.17
N ALA A 78 11.74 -1.33 -10.31
CA ALA A 78 11.18 -2.53 -10.89
C ALA A 78 12.24 -3.63 -11.07
N SER A 79 13.50 -3.29 -11.39
CA SER A 79 14.59 -4.26 -11.55
C SER A 79 15.03 -4.91 -10.23
N LEU A 80 14.78 -4.27 -9.09
CA LEU A 80 15.15 -4.76 -7.76
C LEU A 80 14.02 -5.56 -7.10
N ILE A 81 12.77 -5.20 -7.38
CA ILE A 81 11.59 -5.86 -6.79
C ILE A 81 10.98 -6.92 -7.70
N MET A 82 11.29 -6.91 -9.00
CA MET A 82 10.80 -7.87 -9.99
C MET A 82 11.92 -8.78 -10.52
N THR A 83 12.95 -9.03 -9.71
CA THR A 83 14.11 -9.84 -10.13
C THR A 83 13.66 -11.19 -10.67
N GLU A 84 14.02 -11.44 -11.93
CA GLU A 84 13.51 -12.50 -12.79
C GLU A 84 13.95 -13.90 -12.33
N CYS A 85 12.99 -14.83 -12.21
CA CYS A 85 13.28 -16.26 -12.04
C CYS A 85 13.85 -16.81 -13.36
N HIS A 86 15.12 -17.19 -13.39
CA HIS A 86 15.61 -18.05 -14.49
C HIS A 86 15.06 -19.48 -14.35
N PRO A 87 14.68 -20.14 -15.46
CA PRO A 87 14.16 -21.50 -15.43
C PRO A 87 15.31 -22.50 -15.20
N GLY A 88 15.24 -23.23 -14.10
CA GLY A 88 16.14 -24.34 -13.80
C GLY A 88 15.64 -25.14 -12.58
N PRO A 89 15.75 -26.48 -12.59
CA PRO A 89 15.37 -27.29 -11.43
C PRO A 89 16.25 -26.91 -10.22
N GLY A 90 15.62 -26.57 -9.09
CA GLY A 90 16.34 -26.39 -7.82
C GLY A 90 16.79 -24.97 -7.47
N LYS A 91 16.34 -23.91 -8.16
CA LYS A 91 16.52 -22.54 -7.67
C LYS A 91 15.43 -22.17 -6.66
N LYS A 92 15.84 -21.87 -5.42
CA LYS A 92 14.98 -21.45 -4.30
C LYS A 92 14.77 -19.94 -4.25
N ASP A 93 15.21 -19.22 -5.30
CA ASP A 93 15.44 -17.78 -5.25
C ASP A 93 14.39 -17.01 -6.09
N CYS A 94 13.18 -17.57 -6.17
CA CYS A 94 12.05 -16.91 -6.84
C CYS A 94 11.39 -15.93 -5.87
N SER A 95 11.80 -14.67 -5.94
CA SER A 95 11.32 -13.65 -5.00
C SER A 95 10.03 -12.94 -5.44
N HIS A 96 9.57 -13.09 -6.70
CA HIS A 96 8.34 -12.43 -7.16
C HIS A 96 7.57 -13.24 -8.24
N PRO A 97 6.30 -13.62 -8.00
CA PRO A 97 5.53 -14.44 -8.93
C PRO A 97 4.90 -13.60 -10.05
N ILE A 98 5.67 -12.76 -10.76
CA ILE A 98 5.17 -12.03 -11.95
C ILE A 98 5.33 -12.81 -13.25
N PHE A 99 6.20 -13.84 -13.29
CA PHE A 99 6.41 -14.63 -14.49
C PHE A 99 5.17 -15.48 -14.78
N GLY A 100 4.29 -14.97 -15.65
CA GLY A 100 2.96 -15.52 -15.89
C GLY A 100 1.80 -14.75 -15.23
N HIS A 101 2.10 -13.73 -14.42
CA HIS A 101 1.10 -12.85 -13.78
C HIS A 101 1.41 -11.39 -14.12
N PRO A 102 0.85 -10.85 -15.20
CA PRO A 102 1.06 -9.46 -15.57
C PRO A 102 0.45 -8.56 -14.49
N VAL A 103 1.25 -7.67 -13.89
CA VAL A 103 0.80 -6.71 -12.86
C VAL A 103 0.13 -5.46 -13.46
N SER A 104 -0.37 -5.54 -14.70
CA SER A 104 -1.11 -4.48 -15.38
C SER A 104 -1.87 -5.07 -16.57
N GLY A 105 -2.99 -4.45 -16.97
CA GLY A 105 -3.79 -4.83 -18.14
C GLY A 105 -5.04 -5.66 -17.79
N PRO A 106 -4.92 -6.93 -17.36
CA PRO A 106 -6.07 -7.74 -16.97
C PRO A 106 -6.84 -7.18 -15.76
N LYS A 107 -8.07 -7.68 -15.55
CA LYS A 107 -8.84 -7.39 -14.33
C LYS A 107 -8.39 -8.26 -13.17
N ASP A 108 -8.57 -7.72 -11.97
CA ASP A 108 -8.28 -8.45 -10.75
C ASP A 108 -9.31 -9.58 -10.54
N PRO A 109 -8.89 -10.86 -10.45
CA PRO A 109 -9.82 -11.99 -10.31
C PRO A 109 -10.59 -11.97 -8.98
N LEU A 110 -10.07 -11.27 -7.97
CA LEU A 110 -10.64 -11.10 -6.64
C LEU A 110 -11.50 -9.84 -6.53
N TYR A 111 -11.18 -8.84 -7.34
CA TYR A 111 -11.90 -7.56 -7.44
C TYR A 111 -12.13 -7.17 -8.91
N PRO A 112 -13.05 -7.82 -9.65
CA PRO A 112 -13.20 -7.64 -11.10
C PRO A 112 -13.45 -6.21 -11.58
N GLN A 113 -13.89 -5.33 -10.68
CA GLN A 113 -14.06 -3.89 -10.93
C GLN A 113 -12.74 -3.11 -10.98
N LYS A 114 -11.62 -3.72 -10.58
CA LYS A 114 -10.29 -3.11 -10.55
C LYS A 114 -9.41 -3.77 -11.60
N GLU A 115 -8.47 -3.00 -12.11
CA GLU A 115 -7.36 -3.56 -12.89
C GLU A 115 -6.38 -4.25 -11.96
N PHE A 116 -5.79 -5.32 -12.45
CA PHE A 116 -4.77 -6.04 -11.74
C PHE A 116 -3.53 -5.16 -11.65
N SER A 117 -2.96 -5.08 -10.45
CA SER A 117 -1.88 -4.15 -10.10
C SER A 117 -1.01 -4.75 -8.99
N CYS A 118 0.05 -4.06 -8.58
CA CYS A 118 0.83 -4.44 -7.39
C CYS A 118 -0.07 -4.61 -6.15
N ALA A 119 -1.10 -3.77 -6.02
CA ALA A 119 -2.04 -3.77 -4.89
C ALA A 119 -3.06 -4.94 -4.92
N SER A 120 -3.08 -5.75 -5.98
CA SER A 120 -3.89 -6.97 -6.04
C SER A 120 -3.33 -8.06 -5.12
N CYS A 121 -2.00 -8.08 -4.93
CA CYS A 121 -1.29 -9.00 -4.05
C CYS A 121 -0.78 -8.31 -2.77
N HIS A 122 -0.32 -7.06 -2.86
CA HIS A 122 0.25 -6.33 -1.73
C HIS A 122 -0.75 -5.32 -1.13
N ASN A 123 -0.69 -5.09 0.18
CA ASN A 123 -1.38 -3.97 0.81
C ASN A 123 -0.41 -2.79 0.97
N PRO A 124 -0.65 -1.64 0.31
CA PRO A 124 0.27 -0.51 0.35
C PRO A 124 0.31 0.23 1.70
N HIS A 125 -0.53 -0.14 2.67
CA HIS A 125 -0.54 0.48 4.01
C HIS A 125 0.03 -0.45 5.07
N SER A 126 -0.59 -1.62 5.26
CA SER A 126 -0.13 -2.60 6.24
C SER A 126 -0.63 -4.01 5.95
N ALA A 127 0.16 -5.03 6.27
CA ALA A 127 -0.24 -6.44 6.17
C ALA A 127 0.31 -7.29 7.32
N GLN A 128 -0.29 -8.47 7.51
CA GLN A 128 0.22 -9.44 8.49
C GLN A 128 1.30 -10.32 7.89
N MET A 129 1.20 -10.59 6.58
CA MET A 129 2.16 -11.43 5.87
C MET A 129 3.40 -10.62 5.49
N GLU A 130 4.50 -11.34 5.29
CA GLU A 130 5.76 -10.77 4.83
C GLU A 130 5.61 -10.03 3.51
N ASN A 131 6.51 -9.06 3.28
CA ASN A 131 6.52 -8.21 2.08
C ASN A 131 5.15 -7.56 1.79
N LEU A 132 4.37 -7.27 2.82
CA LEU A 132 3.04 -6.65 2.71
C LEU A 132 2.01 -7.49 1.93
N PHE A 133 2.17 -8.81 1.83
CA PHE A 133 1.20 -9.63 1.12
C PHE A 133 -0.19 -9.55 1.80
N ARG A 134 -1.23 -9.26 1.01
CA ARG A 134 -2.54 -8.77 1.47
C ARG A 134 -3.36 -9.82 2.19
N TYR A 135 -3.21 -11.09 1.81
CA TYR A 135 -4.07 -12.19 2.25
C TYR A 135 -3.33 -13.09 3.23
N ASP A 136 -3.99 -13.49 4.32
CA ASP A 136 -3.43 -14.50 5.20
C ASP A 136 -3.43 -15.85 4.49
N TYR A 137 -2.23 -16.39 4.25
CA TYR A 137 -2.01 -17.73 3.69
C TYR A 137 -1.22 -18.62 4.65
N SER A 138 -1.14 -18.27 5.94
CA SER A 138 -0.44 -19.07 6.95
C SER A 138 -0.89 -20.55 6.96
N GLU A 139 -0.08 -21.43 7.52
CA GLU A 139 -0.40 -22.87 7.65
C GLU A 139 -1.76 -23.12 8.32
N GLY A 140 -2.16 -22.26 9.27
CA GLY A 140 -3.46 -22.33 9.94
C GLY A 140 -4.62 -21.68 9.18
N SER A 141 -4.36 -21.02 8.06
CA SER A 141 -5.39 -20.40 7.21
C SER A 141 -6.06 -21.44 6.31
N ALA A 142 -7.16 -21.03 5.64
CA ALA A 142 -7.81 -21.86 4.63
C ALA A 142 -6.90 -22.22 3.44
N TYR A 143 -5.77 -21.52 3.26
CA TYR A 143 -4.85 -21.73 2.15
C TYR A 143 -3.61 -22.58 2.52
N GLN A 144 -3.47 -23.01 3.78
CA GLN A 144 -2.49 -24.01 4.23
C GLN A 144 -1.06 -23.76 3.70
N GLY A 145 -0.53 -22.55 3.91
CA GLY A 145 0.83 -22.18 3.46
C GLY A 145 0.95 -21.84 1.97
N ASN A 146 -0.08 -22.06 1.16
CA ASN A 146 -0.04 -21.87 -0.29
C ASN A 146 -0.68 -20.55 -0.72
N PHE A 147 0.13 -19.49 -0.89
CA PHE A 147 -0.37 -18.19 -1.34
C PHE A 147 -0.96 -18.22 -2.76
N CYS A 148 -0.55 -19.16 -3.63
CA CYS A 148 -1.10 -19.29 -4.98
C CYS A 148 -2.60 -19.66 -4.94
N ALA A 149 -2.99 -20.48 -3.95
CA ALA A 149 -4.37 -20.92 -3.74
C ALA A 149 -5.34 -19.76 -3.42
N VAL A 150 -4.81 -18.59 -3.07
CA VAL A 150 -5.62 -17.37 -2.87
C VAL A 150 -6.32 -16.96 -4.17
N CYS A 151 -5.78 -17.26 -5.34
CA CYS A 151 -6.46 -17.02 -6.61
C CYS A 151 -6.76 -18.32 -7.35
N HIS A 152 -5.81 -19.26 -7.29
CA HIS A 152 -5.78 -20.51 -8.05
C HIS A 152 -6.20 -21.70 -7.17
N TRP A 153 -7.37 -21.60 -6.53
CA TRP A 153 -7.86 -22.61 -5.57
C TRP A 153 -7.91 -24.01 -6.19
N ASP A 154 -8.53 -24.13 -7.36
CA ASP A 154 -8.77 -25.42 -8.03
C ASP A 154 -7.46 -26.12 -8.45
N TYR A 155 -6.35 -25.39 -8.52
CA TYR A 155 -5.02 -25.96 -8.78
C TYR A 155 -4.34 -26.48 -7.52
N ALA A 156 -4.70 -25.95 -6.36
CA ALA A 156 -4.05 -26.25 -5.09
C ALA A 156 -4.85 -27.26 -4.25
N PHE A 157 -6.18 -27.18 -4.29
CA PHE A 157 -7.07 -27.95 -3.42
C PHE A 157 -8.31 -28.44 -4.17
N PRO A 158 -8.85 -29.61 -3.80
CA PRO A 158 -10.15 -30.05 -4.29
C PRO A 158 -11.30 -29.28 -3.62
N GLY A 159 -12.43 -29.17 -4.32
CA GLY A 159 -13.68 -28.64 -3.78
C GLY A 159 -13.83 -27.13 -3.88
N ASP A 160 -14.85 -26.57 -3.21
CA ASP A 160 -15.19 -25.16 -3.34
C ASP A 160 -14.19 -24.25 -2.64
N ARG A 161 -13.85 -23.16 -3.32
CA ARG A 161 -12.98 -22.12 -2.78
C ARG A 161 -13.61 -21.46 -1.54
N PRO A 162 -12.85 -21.23 -0.45
CA PRO A 162 -13.33 -20.46 0.69
C PRO A 162 -13.75 -19.05 0.25
N THR A 163 -14.84 -18.56 0.83
CA THR A 163 -15.32 -17.21 0.52
C THR A 163 -14.21 -16.21 0.81
N PRO A 164 -13.82 -15.36 -0.17
CA PRO A 164 -12.72 -14.46 0.06
C PRO A 164 -13.00 -13.51 1.24
N PRO A 165 -11.98 -13.14 2.05
CA PRO A 165 -12.18 -12.41 3.31
C PRO A 165 -13.07 -11.16 3.24
N TRP A 166 -13.06 -10.42 2.12
CA TRP A 166 -13.86 -9.21 1.91
C TRP A 166 -15.33 -9.47 1.57
N ALA A 167 -15.69 -10.65 1.07
CA ALA A 167 -17.09 -11.01 0.84
C ALA A 167 -17.83 -11.32 2.15
N ILE A 168 -17.08 -11.68 3.21
CA ILE A 168 -17.59 -11.79 4.59
C ILE A 168 -17.83 -10.39 5.16
N GLN A 169 -16.88 -9.46 4.99
CA GLN A 169 -17.00 -8.07 5.42
C GLN A 169 -18.21 -7.36 4.78
N LYS A 170 -18.44 -7.52 3.47
CA LYS A 170 -19.65 -6.99 2.79
C LYS A 170 -20.97 -7.53 3.35
N LYS A 171 -21.01 -8.75 3.89
CA LYS A 171 -22.20 -9.29 4.57
C LYS A 171 -22.37 -8.69 5.96
N LEU A 172 -21.27 -8.46 6.68
CA LEU A 172 -21.29 -7.85 8.01
C LEU A 172 -21.68 -6.35 7.97
N PHE A 173 -21.23 -5.60 6.96
CA PHE A 173 -21.61 -4.19 6.77
C PHE A 173 -22.97 -3.97 6.09
N LYS A 174 -23.64 -5.03 5.62
CA LYS A 174 -25.05 -4.97 5.16
C LYS A 174 -26.07 -5.18 6.28
N ILE A 175 -25.60 -5.42 7.51
CA ILE A 175 -26.42 -5.50 8.72
C ILE A 175 -26.20 -4.20 9.52
N ARG A 176 -26.44 -3.05 8.90
CA ARG A 176 -26.72 -1.75 9.56
C ARG A 176 -27.54 -0.90 8.62
#